data_AF-A0A2I1J7L1-F1
#
_entry.id   AF-A0A2I1J7L1-F1
#
_cell.length_a   1.000
_cell.length_b   1.000
_cell.length_c   1.000
_cell.angle_alpha   90.00
_cell.angle_beta   90.00
_cell.angle_gamma   90.00
#
_symmetry.space_group_name_H-M   'P 1'
#
loop_
_entity.id
_entity.type
_entity.pdbx_description
1 polymer ?
#
loop_
_entity_poly.entity_id
_entity_poly.type
_entity_poly.pdbx_seq_one_letter_code
_entity_poly.pdbx_strand_id
1 'polypeptide(L)'
;MVHFHYLIWFGINLVTIAYDYINIAHPRSAHMILIGGVGLFYIGVLLHTIFNKKIHRLDRVTSVSIVITIIAGEIIGFIFIDSIPISTSVLLITGIIADAIFTRFNFARRI
;
A
#
# COMPACT_ATOMS: atom_id res chain seq x y z
N MET A 1 -3.62 -12.31 16.52
CA MET A 1 -2.61 -12.04 15.46
C MET A 1 -3.15 -12.30 14.05
N VAL A 2 -3.92 -13.37 13.82
CA VAL A 2 -4.52 -13.68 12.50
C VAL A 2 -5.41 -12.54 11.98
N HIS A 3 -6.11 -11.82 12.87
CA HIS A 3 -7.07 -10.80 12.44
C HIS A 3 -6.50 -9.62 11.63
N PHE A 4 -5.23 -9.25 11.84
CA PHE A 4 -4.59 -8.16 11.09
C PHE A 4 -4.18 -8.58 9.68
N HIS A 5 -4.04 -9.89 9.44
CA HIS A 5 -3.87 -10.39 8.08
C HIS A 5 -5.15 -10.15 7.27
N TYR A 6 -6.35 -10.16 7.89
CA TYR A 6 -7.57 -9.86 7.13
C TYR A 6 -7.54 -8.50 6.47
N LEU A 7 -6.93 -7.46 7.07
CA LEU A 7 -6.86 -6.14 6.44
C LEU A 7 -5.93 -6.13 5.22
N ILE A 8 -4.78 -6.83 5.32
CA ILE A 8 -3.83 -7.02 4.22
C ILE A 8 -4.51 -7.77 3.07
N TRP A 9 -5.16 -8.89 3.39
CA TRP A 9 -5.84 -9.74 2.42
C TRP A 9 -7.02 -9.02 1.79
N PHE A 10 -7.78 -8.26 2.59
CA PHE A 10 -8.90 -7.46 2.11
C PHE A 10 -8.42 -6.37 1.13
N GLY A 11 -7.35 -5.64 1.48
CA GLY A 11 -6.74 -4.65 0.59
C GLY A 11 -6.30 -5.25 -0.75
N ILE A 12 -5.59 -6.39 -0.72
CA ILE A 12 -5.17 -7.10 -1.95
C ILE A 12 -6.38 -7.53 -2.79
N ASN A 13 -7.42 -8.10 -2.17
CA ASN A 13 -8.61 -8.51 -2.91
C ASN A 13 -9.32 -7.31 -3.58
N LEU A 14 -9.39 -6.16 -2.90
CA LEU A 14 -9.93 -4.94 -3.50
C LEU A 14 -9.10 -4.48 -4.70
N VAL A 15 -7.77 -4.54 -4.61
CA VAL A 15 -6.88 -4.22 -5.72
C VAL A 15 -7.13 -5.16 -6.91
N THR A 16 -7.19 -6.46 -6.67
CA THR A 16 -7.43 -7.47 -7.73
C THR A 16 -8.78 -7.25 -8.42
N ILE A 17 -9.85 -7.14 -7.64
CA ILE A 17 -11.19 -6.89 -8.18
C ILE A 17 -11.20 -5.57 -8.95
N ALA A 18 -10.69 -4.48 -8.37
CA ALA A 18 -10.66 -3.19 -9.03
C ALA A 18 -9.92 -3.21 -10.38
N TYR A 19 -8.81 -3.94 -10.45
CA TYR A 19 -8.03 -4.08 -11.68
C TYR A 19 -8.81 -4.77 -12.80
N ASP A 20 -9.58 -5.81 -12.49
CA ASP A 20 -10.42 -6.51 -13.48
C ASP A 20 -11.53 -5.62 -14.05
N TYR A 21 -12.07 -4.69 -13.23
CA TYR A 21 -13.18 -3.82 -13.64
C TYR A 21 -12.76 -2.45 -14.18
N ILE A 22 -11.48 -2.06 -14.07
CA ILE A 22 -11.03 -0.69 -14.36
C ILE A 22 -11.27 -0.24 -15.82
N ASN A 23 -11.34 -1.20 -16.75
CA ASN A 23 -11.54 -0.94 -18.19
C ASN A 23 -12.93 -1.31 -18.73
N ILE A 24 -13.86 -1.77 -17.87
CA ILE A 24 -15.14 -2.34 -18.33
C ILE A 24 -16.30 -1.35 -18.08
N ALA A 25 -16.63 -1.08 -16.82
CA ALA A 25 -17.75 -0.24 -16.43
C ALA A 25 -17.45 0.49 -15.11
N HIS A 26 -17.79 1.77 -15.03
CA HIS A 26 -17.46 2.67 -13.91
C HIS A 26 -15.95 2.78 -13.62
N PRO A 27 -15.14 3.17 -14.63
CA PRO A 27 -13.67 3.22 -14.52
C PRO A 27 -13.22 4.05 -13.32
N ARG A 28 -13.89 5.18 -13.05
CA ARG A 28 -13.59 6.05 -11.91
C ARG A 28 -13.82 5.36 -10.56
N SER A 29 -14.94 4.65 -10.36
CA SER A 29 -15.19 3.99 -9.07
C SER A 29 -14.29 2.77 -8.89
N ALA A 30 -14.03 1.99 -9.95
CA ALA A 30 -13.06 0.91 -9.91
C ALA A 30 -11.67 1.45 -9.51
N HIS A 31 -11.28 2.60 -10.06
CA HIS A 31 -10.02 3.25 -9.71
C HIS A 31 -9.98 3.77 -8.27
N MET A 32 -11.09 4.32 -7.74
CA MET A 32 -11.21 4.68 -6.32
C MET A 32 -11.04 3.45 -5.42
N ILE A 33 -11.60 2.29 -5.81
CA ILE A 33 -11.45 1.02 -5.08
C ILE A 33 -10.00 0.53 -5.18
N LEU A 34 -9.34 0.68 -6.33
CA LEU A 34 -7.93 0.35 -6.51
C LEU A 34 -7.05 1.14 -5.54
N ILE A 35 -7.20 2.48 -5.55
CA ILE A 35 -6.47 3.39 -4.67
C ILE A 35 -6.74 3.00 -3.20
N GLY A 36 -8.01 2.91 -2.79
CA GLY A 36 -8.38 2.53 -1.42
C GLY A 36 -7.88 1.14 -1.00
N GLY A 37 -7.83 0.18 -1.93
CA GLY A 37 -7.28 -1.16 -1.71
C GLY A 37 -5.78 -1.14 -1.39
N VAL A 38 -5.01 -0.31 -2.10
CA VAL A 38 -3.58 -0.08 -1.82
C VAL A 38 -3.40 0.53 -0.43
N GLY A 39 -4.18 1.57 -0.09
CA GLY A 39 -4.17 2.18 1.23
C GLY A 39 -4.45 1.17 2.35
N LEU A 40 -5.51 0.36 2.20
CA LEU A 40 -5.88 -0.68 3.17
C LEU A 40 -4.80 -1.75 3.32
N PHE A 41 -4.17 -2.16 2.22
CA PHE A 41 -3.05 -3.10 2.25
C PHE A 41 -1.90 -2.57 3.12
N TYR A 42 -1.45 -1.33 2.87
CA TYR A 42 -0.33 -0.75 3.62
C TYR A 42 -0.67 -0.44 5.08
N ILE A 43 -1.90 0.00 5.38
CA ILE A 43 -2.38 0.12 6.76
C ILE A 43 -2.31 -1.24 7.45
N GLY A 44 -2.73 -2.32 6.77
CA GLY A 44 -2.62 -3.69 7.26
C GLY A 44 -1.18 -4.09 7.57
N VAL A 45 -0.23 -3.81 6.66
CA VAL A 45 1.20 -4.07 6.85
C VAL A 45 1.75 -3.33 8.07
N LEU A 46 1.46 -2.04 8.18
CA LEU A 46 1.93 -1.21 9.30
C LEU A 46 1.35 -1.69 10.64
N LEU A 47 0.05 -1.95 10.71
CA LEU A 47 -0.59 -2.50 11.91
C LEU A 47 0.02 -3.85 12.28
N HIS A 48 0.26 -4.73 11.31
CA HIS A 48 0.88 -6.03 11.56
C HIS A 48 2.28 -5.88 12.19
N THR A 49 3.08 -4.90 11.76
CA THR A 49 4.43 -4.69 12.31
C THR A 49 4.43 -4.32 13.79
N ILE A 50 3.39 -3.64 14.29
CA ILE A 50 3.24 -3.29 15.72
C ILE A 50 3.19 -4.56 16.57
N PHE A 51 2.53 -5.60 16.09
CA PHE A 51 2.38 -6.86 16.81
C PHE A 51 3.56 -7.82 16.62
N ASN A 52 4.50 -7.50 15.74
CA ASN A 52 5.65 -8.36 15.49
C ASN A 52 6.61 -8.41 16.70
N LYS A 53 7.48 -9.43 16.76
CA LYS A 53 8.53 -9.53 17.80
C LYS A 53 9.34 -8.23 17.82
N LYS A 54 9.83 -7.81 19.00
CA LYS A 54 10.59 -6.54 19.15
C LYS A 54 11.73 -6.40 18.12
N ILE A 55 12.42 -7.50 17.83
CA ILE A 55 13.51 -7.57 16.84
C ILE A 55 13.04 -7.36 15.38
N HIS A 56 11.77 -7.58 15.07
CA HIS A 56 11.19 -7.43 13.74
C HIS A 56 10.27 -6.22 13.61
N ARG A 57 9.93 -5.55 14.72
CA ARG A 57 9.13 -4.32 14.71
C ARG A 57 9.89 -3.22 13.96
N LEU A 58 9.16 -2.45 13.14
CA LEU A 58 9.67 -1.27 12.45
C LEU A 58 10.14 -0.23 13.47
N ASP A 59 11.28 0.42 13.21
CA ASP A 59 11.63 1.61 13.98
C ASP A 59 10.75 2.79 13.56
N ARG A 60 10.75 3.85 14.38
CA ARG A 60 9.87 5.00 14.17
C ARG A 60 10.17 5.72 12.85
N VAL A 61 11.44 5.86 12.48
CA VAL A 61 11.86 6.55 11.25
C VAL A 61 11.35 5.76 10.05
N THR A 62 11.62 4.46 9.99
CA THR A 62 11.16 3.60 8.89
C THR A 62 9.63 3.60 8.78
N SER A 63 8.91 3.50 9.91
CA SER A 63 7.44 3.53 9.92
C SER A 63 6.90 4.84 9.35
N VAL A 64 7.45 5.98 9.79
CA VAL A 64 7.05 7.30 9.31
C VAL A 64 7.38 7.46 7.82
N SER A 65 8.54 7.00 7.37
CA SER A 65 8.90 7.03 5.95
C SER A 65 7.90 6.27 5.08
N ILE A 66 7.50 5.06 5.47
CA ILE A 66 6.48 4.29 4.76
C ILE A 66 5.15 5.05 4.74
N VAL A 67 4.68 5.56 5.89
CA VAL A 67 3.42 6.31 5.98
C VAL A 67 3.42 7.52 5.04
N ILE A 68 4.50 8.31 5.03
CA ILE A 68 4.62 9.48 4.14
C ILE A 68 4.59 9.06 2.68
N THR A 69 5.32 8.00 2.31
CA THR A 69 5.33 7.46 0.94
C THR A 69 3.93 7.06 0.49
N ILE A 70 3.18 6.34 1.33
CA ILE A 70 1.83 5.91 1.00
C ILE A 70 0.87 7.09 0.89
N ILE A 71 0.85 8.02 1.86
CA ILE A 71 -0.02 9.20 1.81
C ILE A 71 0.28 10.05 0.57
N ALA A 72 1.55 10.28 0.25
CA ALA A 72 1.92 11.03 -0.95
C ALA A 72 1.46 10.32 -2.23
N GLY A 73 1.67 9.00 -2.32
CA GLY A 73 1.24 8.19 -3.44
C GLY A 73 -0.27 8.19 -3.65
N GLU A 74 -1.03 8.01 -2.58
CA GLU A 74 -2.49 8.06 -2.57
C GLU A 74 -2.99 9.43 -3.03
N ILE A 75 -2.47 10.52 -2.47
CA ILE A 75 -2.86 11.90 -2.84
C ILE A 75 -2.59 12.15 -4.32
N ILE A 76 -1.38 11.82 -4.80
CA ILE A 76 -1.01 12.02 -6.21
C ILE A 76 -1.87 11.12 -7.10
N GLY A 77 -2.10 9.86 -6.72
CA GLY A 77 -2.98 8.94 -7.42
C GLY A 77 -4.42 9.46 -7.54
N PHE A 78 -4.94 10.07 -6.48
CA PHE A 78 -6.25 10.74 -6.48
C PHE A 78 -6.30 11.98 -7.37
N ILE A 79 -5.24 12.80 -7.38
CA ILE A 79 -5.16 13.97 -8.28
C ILE A 79 -5.28 13.53 -9.75
N PHE A 80 -4.67 12.40 -10.11
CA PHE A 80 -4.70 11.85 -11.47
C PHE A 80 -5.77 10.77 -11.67
N ILE A 81 -6.83 10.73 -10.85
CA ILE A 81 -7.82 9.64 -10.88
C ILE A 81 -8.51 9.45 -12.24
N ASP A 82 -8.69 10.53 -12.99
CA ASP A 82 -9.31 10.48 -14.33
C ASP A 82 -8.32 10.00 -15.42
N SER A 83 -7.02 9.86 -15.10
CA SER A 83 -6.00 9.27 -15.95
C SER A 83 -5.52 7.94 -15.40
N ILE A 84 -6.17 6.85 -15.84
CA ILE A 84 -5.87 5.48 -15.41
C ILE A 84 -4.37 5.14 -15.51
N PRO A 85 -3.68 5.38 -16.65
CA PRO A 85 -2.27 5.03 -16.76
C PRO A 85 -1.38 5.80 -15.78
N ILE A 86 -1.64 7.09 -15.57
CA ILE A 86 -0.81 7.94 -14.71
C ILE A 86 -1.01 7.55 -13.25
N SER A 87 -2.26 7.50 -12.78
CA SER A 87 -2.53 7.17 -11.37
C SER A 87 -2.12 5.73 -11.02
N THR A 88 -2.36 4.76 -11.90
CA THR A 88 -1.85 3.38 -11.69
C THR A 88 -0.32 3.34 -11.62
N SER A 89 0.37 4.12 -12.46
CA SER A 89 1.84 4.22 -12.41
C SER A 89 2.33 4.85 -11.11
N VAL A 90 1.63 5.88 -10.61
CA VAL A 90 1.93 6.50 -9.31
C VAL A 90 1.79 5.48 -8.19
N LEU A 91 0.66 4.75 -8.13
CA LEU A 91 0.43 3.71 -7.11
C LEU A 91 1.50 2.62 -7.15
N LEU A 92 1.89 2.17 -8.36
CA LEU A 92 2.96 1.19 -8.55
C LEU A 92 4.30 1.70 -8.02
N ILE A 93 4.69 2.92 -8.39
CA ILE A 93 5.95 3.55 -7.93
C ILE A 93 5.94 3.71 -6.42
N THR A 94 4.83 4.19 -5.85
CA THR A 94 4.63 4.26 -4.39
C THR A 94 4.83 2.91 -3.74
N GLY A 95 4.28 1.85 -4.33
CA GLY A 95 4.42 0.51 -3.79
C GLY A 95 5.86 0.00 -3.81
N ILE A 96 6.58 0.22 -4.92
CA ILE A 96 8.00 -0.11 -5.07
C ILE A 96 8.85 0.64 -4.04
N ILE A 97 8.61 1.94 -3.84
CA ILE A 97 9.36 2.74 -2.87
C ILE A 97 9.09 2.25 -1.44
N ALA A 98 7.83 1.99 -1.10
CA ALA A 98 7.46 1.48 0.22
C ALA A 98 8.09 0.11 0.52
N ASP A 99 8.09 -0.79 -0.47
CA ASP A 99 8.75 -2.09 -0.36
C ASP A 99 10.27 -1.96 -0.25
N ALA A 100 10.90 -1.06 -1.02
CA ALA A 100 12.32 -0.79 -0.91
C ALA A 100 12.72 -0.27 0.49
N ILE A 101 11.92 0.63 1.07
CA ILE A 101 12.13 1.13 2.45
C ILE A 101 12.03 -0.03 3.46
N PHE A 102 10.98 -0.85 3.34
CA PHE A 102 10.76 -1.99 4.23
C PHE A 102 11.88 -3.04 4.10
N THR A 103 12.28 -3.36 2.88
CA THR A 103 13.32 -4.34 2.56
C THR A 103 14.69 -3.85 3.03
N ARG A 104 15.05 -2.59 2.79
CA ARG A 104 16.28 -1.96 3.34
C ARG A 104 16.35 -2.13 4.85
N PHE A 105 15.25 -1.86 5.54
CA PHE A 105 15.19 -1.98 6.99
C PHE A 105 15.41 -3.43 7.48
N ASN A 106 14.93 -4.43 6.75
CA ASN A 106 15.20 -5.83 7.07
C ASN A 106 16.65 -6.24 6.78
N PHE A 107 17.25 -5.74 5.68
CA PHE A 107 18.64 -6.04 5.34
C PHE A 107 19.65 -5.37 6.27
N ALA A 108 19.43 -4.10 6.65
CA ALA A 108 20.31 -3.38 7.59
C ALA A 108 20.39 -4.04 8.98
N ARG A 109 19.49 -4.99 9.28
CA ARG A 109 19.43 -5.72 10.55
C ARG A 109 19.98 -7.14 10.49
N ARG A 110 20.53 -7.60 9.35
CA ARG A 110 21.31 -8.85 9.29
C ARG A 110 22.69 -8.61 9.93
N ILE A 111 22.72 -8.68 11.26
CA ILE A 111 23.91 -8.92 12.10
C ILE A 111 23.60 -10.17 12.92
#